data_AF-A0A1H3BDM1-F1
#
_entry.id   AF-A0A1H3BDM1-F1
#
_cell.length_a   1.000
_cell.length_b   1.000
_cell.length_c   1.000
_cell.angle_alpha   90.00
_cell.angle_beta   90.00
_cell.angle_gamma   90.00
#
_symmetry.space_group_name_H-M   'P 1'
#
loop_
_entity.id
_entity.type
_entity.pdbx_description
1 polymer ?
#
loop_
_entity_poly.entity_id
_entity_poly.type
_entity_poly.pdbx_seq_one_letter_code
_entity_poly.pdbx_strand_id
1 'polypeptide(L)' 'MESRIEVSWTCSPCEVAGQDAEAAGERPTCWNCGGPVVVTARPTVRTIGGPDTR' A
#
# COMPACT_ATOMS: atom_id res chain seq x y z
N MET A 1 12.59 16.03 -2.97
CA MET A 1 11.30 15.31 -3.10
C MET A 1 11.62 13.84 -3.14
N GLU A 2 11.19 13.12 -2.12
CA GLU A 2 11.27 11.65 -2.13
C GLU A 2 9.99 11.13 -2.78
N SER A 3 10.12 10.10 -3.61
CA SER A 3 8.97 9.40 -4.19
C SER A 3 9.05 7.93 -3.82
N ARG A 4 7.95 7.41 -3.29
CA ARG A 4 7.79 5.97 -3.01
C ARG A 4 6.71 5.38 -3.90
N ILE A 5 6.84 4.10 -4.23
CA ILE A 5 5.75 3.37 -4.87
C ILE A 5 4.92 2.74 -3.77
N GLU A 6 3.62 2.90 -3.85
CA GLU A 6 2.66 2.22 -2.98
C GLU A 6 1.89 1.19 -3.80
N VAL A 7 1.30 0.22 -3.10
CA VAL A 7 0.45 -0.81 -3.69
C VAL A 7 -0.91 -0.73 -3.06
N SER A 8 -1.90 -0.41 -3.87
CA SER A 8 -3.30 -0.55 -3.50
C SER A 8 -3.75 -1.97 -3.83
N TRP A 9 -4.50 -2.58 -2.92
CA TRP A 9 -5.01 -3.93 -3.09
C TRP A 9 -6.41 -4.10 -2.50
N THR A 10 -7.07 -5.18 -2.89
CA THR A 10 -8.37 -5.61 -2.37
C THR A 10 -8.35 -7.08 -1.97
N CYS A 11 -9.10 -7.43 -0.92
CA CYS A 11 -9.28 -8.79 -0.45
C CYS A 11 -10.76 -9.18 -0.58
N SER A 12 -11.11 -10.03 -1.55
CA SER A 12 -12.50 -10.46 -1.75
C SER A 12 -13.12 -11.20 -0.56
N PRO A 13 -12.41 -12.12 0.15
CA PRO A 13 -13.00 -12.80 1.31
C PRO A 13 -13.38 -11.89 2.47
N CYS A 14 -12.65 -10.78 2.64
CA CYS A 14 -12.89 -9.84 3.74
C CYS A 14 -13.63 -8.58 3.30
N GLU A 15 -13.78 -8.36 1.99
CA GLU A 15 -14.36 -7.16 1.39
C GLU A 15 -13.69 -5.85 1.84
N VAL A 16 -12.38 -5.92 2.11
CA VAL A 16 -11.57 -4.75 2.51
C VAL A 16 -10.54 -4.39 1.43
N ALA A 17 -10.18 -3.11 1.41
CA ALA A 17 -9.06 -2.59 0.65
C ALA A 17 -7.93 -2.19 1.60
N GLY A 18 -6.72 -2.13 1.07
CA GLY A 18 -5.55 -1.68 1.80
C GLY A 18 -4.48 -1.11 0.90
N GLN A 19 -3.45 -0.56 1.54
CA GLN A 19 -2.35 0.09 0.85
C GLN A 19 -1.05 -0.15 1.61
N ASP A 20 -0.04 -0.67 0.91
CA ASP A 20 1.29 -0.92 1.46
C ASP A 20 2.35 -0.11 0.72
N ALA A 21 3.46 0.18 1.39
CA ALA A 21 4.67 0.63 0.69
C ALA A 21 5.28 -0.55 -0.06
N GLU A 22 5.70 -0.38 -1.32
CA GLU A 22 6.45 -1.41 -2.04
C GLU A 22 7.80 -1.63 -1.35
N ALA A 23 7.87 -2.64 -0.48
CA ALA A 23 9.12 -3.24 -0.07
C ALA A 23 9.54 -4.23 -1.18
N ALA A 24 10.71 -4.01 -1.77
CA ALA A 24 11.18 -4.72 -2.95
C ALA A 24 11.02 -6.26 -2.82
N GLY A 25 10.01 -6.81 -3.50
CA GLY A 25 9.79 -8.25 -3.64
C GLY A 25 8.73 -8.87 -2.73
N GLU A 26 8.14 -8.13 -1.79
CA GLU A 26 7.07 -8.66 -0.94
C GLU A 26 5.69 -8.50 -1.62
N ARG A 27 4.96 -9.61 -1.71
CA ARG A 27 3.57 -9.60 -2.17
C ARG A 27 2.70 -9.14 -0.99
N PRO A 28 1.84 -8.13 -1.16
CA PRO A 28 0.96 -7.70 -0.08
C PRO A 28 0.05 -8.85 0.35
N THR A 29 -0.30 -8.86 1.63
CA THR A 29 -1.27 -9.78 2.22
C THR A 29 -2.33 -9.00 2.96
N CYS A 30 -3.52 -9.58 3.09
CA CYS A 30 -4.62 -8.91 3.75
C CYS A 30 -4.31 -8.75 5.25
N TRP A 31 -4.31 -7.53 5.76
CA TRP A 31 -4.08 -7.27 7.19
C TRP A 31 -5.11 -7.96 8.10
N ASN A 32 -6.32 -8.26 7.60
CA ASN A 32 -7.39 -8.84 8.40
C ASN A 32 -7.31 -10.37 8.50
N CYS A 33 -6.96 -11.05 7.40
CA CYS A 33 -6.98 -12.53 7.35
C CYS A 33 -5.63 -13.17 7.01
N GLY A 34 -4.59 -12.38 6.69
CA GLY A 34 -3.30 -12.86 6.20
C GLY A 34 -3.34 -13.50 4.81
N GLY A 35 -4.51 -13.52 4.17
CA GLY A 35 -4.74 -14.18 2.88
C GLY A 35 -4.19 -13.38 1.68
N PRO A 36 -4.19 -14.00 0.49
CA PRO A 36 -3.78 -13.33 -0.74
C PRO A 36 -4.73 -12.18 -1.09
N VAL A 37 -4.18 -11.16 -1.73
CA VAL A 37 -4.92 -9.97 -2.19
C VAL A 37 -4.71 -9.76 -3.68
N VAL A 38 -5.62 -9.01 -4.29
CA VAL A 38 -5.51 -8.56 -5.69
C VAL A 38 -4.99 -7.13 -5.69
N VAL A 39 -3.83 -6.92 -6.31
CA VAL A 39 -3.28 -5.58 -6.53
C VAL A 39 -4.13 -4.86 -7.57
N THR A 40 -4.64 -3.69 -7.21
CA THR A 40 -5.51 -2.87 -8.07
C THR A 40 -4.80 -1.66 -8.65
N ALA A 41 -3.79 -1.12 -7.96
CA ALA A 41 -2.99 0.00 -8.43
C ALA A 41 -1.58 0.00 -7.82
N ARG A 42 -0.65 0.66 -8.52
CA ARG A 42 0.72 0.91 -8.06
C ARG A 42 1.11 2.38 -8.21
N PRO A 43 0.50 3.29 -7.43
CA PRO A 43 0.78 4.72 -7.55
C PRO A 43 2.19 5.08 -7.08
N THR A 44 2.83 5.98 -7.82
CA THR A 44 4.03 6.67 -7.34
C THR A 44 3.60 7.88 -6.52
N VAL A 45 3.82 7.83 -5.21
CA VAL A 45 3.48 8.91 -4.28
C VAL A 45 4.70 9.77 -4.01
N ARG A 46 4.55 11.08 -4.20
CA ARG A 46 5.58 12.07 -3.88
C ARG A 46 5.35 12.54 -2.44
N THR A 47 6.24 12.21 -1.53
CA THR A 47 6.23 12.77 -0.18
C THR A 47 6.89 14.14 -0.22
N ILE A 48 6.10 15.19 0.05
CA ILE A 48 6.63 16.52 0.34
C ILE A 48 7.15 16.43 1.77
N GLY A 49 8.45 16.14 1.92
CA GLY A 49 9.09 16.12 3.22
C GLY A 49 9.03 17.52 3.86
N GLY A 50 8.22 17.65 4.91
CA GLY A 50 8.21 18.80 5.80
C GLY A 50 7.52 18.41 7.11
N PRO A 51 8.14 18.63 8.28
CA PRO A 51 7.46 18.40 9.54
C PRO A 51 6.28 19.38 9.63
N ASP A 52 5.06 18.87 9.70
CA ASP A 52 3.92 19.63 10.21
C ASP A 52 4.23 19.94 11.68
N THR A 53 4.89 21.08 11.90
CA THR A 53 5.15 21.60 13.23
C THR A 53 3.87 22.33 13.62
N ARG A 54 3.06 21.72 14.48
CA ARG A 54 2.01 22.40 15.21
C ARG A 54 2.19 22.22 16.70
#